data_AF-A0A973H6N9-F1
#
_entry.id   AF-A0A973H6N9-F1
#
_cell.length_a   1.000
_cell.length_b   1.000
_cell.length_c   1.000
_cell.angle_alpha   90.00
_cell.angle_beta   90.00
_cell.angle_gamma   90.00
#
_symmetry.space_group_name_H-M   'P 1'
#
loop_
_entity.id
_entity.type
_entity.pdbx_description
1 polymer ?
#
loop_
_entity_poly.entity_id
_entity_poly.type
_entity_poly.pdbx_seq_one_letter_code
_entity_poly.pdbx_strand_id
1 'polypeptide(L)' 'MRGTTEVEDLLRLHAPQVFGALIRRYGHFDAAEDAVQEALLAAAGQGCSPAPAR' A
#
# COMPACT_ATOMS: atom_id res chain seq x y z
N MET A 1 -14.17 16.46 0.54
CA MET A 1 -13.02 15.53 0.48
C MET A 1 -13.43 14.17 1.04
N ARG A 2 -14.25 13.38 0.33
CA ARG A 2 -14.70 12.05 0.81
C ARG A 2 -13.81 10.88 0.37
N GLY A 3 -13.03 11.03 -0.71
CA GLY A 3 -12.23 9.92 -1.27
C GLY A 3 -10.92 9.61 -0.54
N THR A 4 -10.33 10.59 0.17
CA THR A 4 -9.08 10.36 0.90
C THR A 4 -9.29 9.48 2.13
N THR A 5 -10.44 9.60 2.79
CA THR A 5 -10.79 8.79 3.97
C THR A 5 -11.05 7.33 3.58
N GLU A 6 -11.78 7.08 2.49
CA GLU A 6 -12.04 5.70 2.01
C GLU A 6 -10.75 5.00 1.55
N VAL A 7 -9.85 5.69 0.86
CA VAL A 7 -8.54 5.14 0.48
C VAL A 7 -7.71 4.84 1.72
N GLU A 8 -7.65 5.76 2.68
CA GLU A 8 -6.91 5.55 3.93
C GLU A 8 -7.44 4.34 4.73
N ASP A 9 -8.77 4.16 4.81
CA ASP A 9 -9.39 3.00 5.46
C ASP A 9 -9.04 1.69 4.76
N LEU A 10 -9.05 1.68 3.42
CA LEU A 10 -8.61 0.53 2.63
C LEU A 10 -7.12 0.22 2.87
N LEU A 11 -6.25 1.24 2.93
CA LEU A 11 -4.83 1.05 3.22
C LEU A 11 -4.60 0.53 4.64
N ARG A 12 -5.29 1.07 5.65
CA ARG A 12 -5.24 0.59 7.04
C ARG A 12 -5.66 -0.87 7.14
N LEU A 13 -6.63 -1.30 6.33
CA LEU A 13 -7.10 -2.69 6.31
C LEU A 13 -6.09 -3.62 5.63
N HIS A 14 -5.53 -3.24 4.48
CA HIS A 14 -4.76 -4.14 3.62
C HIS A 14 -3.25 -4.15 3.91
N ALA A 15 -2.67 -3.03 4.37
CA ALA A 15 -1.24 -2.93 4.64
C ALA A 15 -0.73 -3.99 5.64
N PRO A 16 -1.39 -4.25 6.79
CA PRO A 16 -0.95 -5.28 7.73
C PRO A 16 -1.03 -6.70 7.14
N GLN A 17 -1.98 -6.95 6.24
CA GLN A 17 -2.20 -8.26 5.62
C GLN A 17 -1.10 -8.58 4.60
N VAL A 18 -0.77 -7.62 3.73
CA VAL A 18 0.33 -7.73 2.76
C VAL A 18 1.66 -7.86 3.49
N PHE A 19 1.90 -7.03 4.51
CA PHE A 19 3.09 -7.11 5.35
C PHE A 19 3.25 -8.48 6.01
N GLY A 20 2.19 -8.99 6.65
CA GLY A 20 2.20 -10.33 7.25
C GLY A 20 2.42 -11.45 6.23
N ALA A 21 1.91 -11.31 5.00
CA ALA A 21 2.15 -12.27 3.93
C ALA A 21 3.62 -12.27 3.46
N LEU A 22 4.23 -11.09 3.35
CA LEU A 22 5.65 -10.94 3.00
C LEU A 22 6.56 -11.54 4.09
N ILE A 23 6.28 -11.27 5.37
CA ILE A 23 7.06 -11.86 6.47
C ILE A 23 6.92 -13.39 6.48
N ARG A 24 5.71 -13.94 6.33
CA ARG A 24 5.53 -15.41 6.33
C ARG A 24 6.22 -16.09 5.14
N ARG A 25 6.31 -15.41 3.99
CA ARG A 25 6.88 -15.98 2.77
C ARG A 25 8.39 -15.82 2.67
N TYR A 26 8.93 -14.70 3.16
CA TYR A 26 10.33 -14.33 2.94
C TYR A 26 11.13 -14.23 4.24
N GLY A 27 10.50 -14.16 5.41
CA GLY A 27 11.18 -14.19 6.72
C GLY A 27 11.96 -12.92 7.08
N HIS A 28 11.87 -11.86 6.28
CA HIS A 28 12.62 -10.61 6.48
C HIS A 28 11.66 -9.47 6.82
N PHE A 29 11.67 -9.03 8.08
CA PHE A 29 10.79 -7.98 8.57
C PHE A 29 11.11 -6.62 7.95
N ASP A 30 12.36 -6.17 8.03
CA ASP A 30 12.79 -4.85 7.55
C ASP A 30 12.53 -4.70 6.04
N ALA A 31 12.92 -5.70 5.26
CA ALA A 31 12.69 -5.70 3.80
C ALA A 31 11.20 -5.75 3.42
N ALA A 32 10.36 -6.40 4.24
CA ALA A 32 8.92 -6.40 4.03
C ALA A 32 8.29 -5.04 4.37
N GLU A 33 8.83 -4.34 5.38
CA GLU A 33 8.34 -3.03 5.80
C GLU A 33 8.67 -1.99 4.74
N ASP A 34 9.93 -1.97 4.29
CA ASP A 34 10.38 -1.11 3.20
C ASP A 34 9.55 -1.33 1.93
N ALA A 35 9.33 -2.59 1.52
CA ALA A 35 8.55 -2.89 0.32
C ALA A 35 7.09 -2.42 0.40
N VAL A 36 6.46 -2.53 1.57
CA VAL A 36 5.09 -2.04 1.78
C VAL A 36 5.05 -0.51 1.81
N GLN A 37 6.00 0.14 2.48
CA GLN A 37 6.07 1.61 2.51
C GLN A 37 6.27 2.19 1.11
N GLU A 38 7.21 1.65 0.33
CA GLU A 38 7.46 2.09 -1.05
C GLU A 38 6.22 1.92 -1.95
N ALA A 39 5.51 0.79 -1.82
CA ALA A 39 4.28 0.57 -2.59
C ALA A 39 3.17 1.57 -2.23
N LEU A 40 3.01 1.90 -0.94
CA LEU A 40 2.02 2.87 -0.48
C LEU A 40 2.38 4.30 -0.93
N LEU A 41 3.66 4.68 -0.88
CA LEU A 41 4.15 5.96 -1.37
C LEU A 41 3.92 6.10 -2.89
N ALA A 42 4.20 5.04 -3.66
CA ALA A 42 3.93 5.00 -5.09
C ALA A 42 2.42 5.15 -5.39
N ALA A 43 1.56 4.46 -4.65
CA ALA A 43 0.11 4.56 -4.82
C ALA A 43 -0.42 5.96 -4.46
N ALA A 44 0.10 6.57 -3.39
CA ALA A 44 -0.27 7.92 -2.98
C ALA A 44 0.22 8.99 -3.97
N GLY A 45 1.42 8.83 -4.53
CA GLY A 45 1.97 9.71 -5.56
C GLY A 45 1.27 9.57 -6.92
N GLN A 46 0.77 8.38 -7.26
CA GLN A 46 0.02 8.12 -8.50
C GLN A 46 -1.46 8.52 -8.41
N GLY A 47 -2.02 8.74 -7.21
CA GLY A 47 -3.42 9.13 -6.98
C GLY A 47 -3.82 10.53 -7.44
N CYS A 48 -2.88 11.35 -7.92
CA CYS A 48 -3.14 12.63 -8.60
C CYS A 48 -3.00 12.53 -10.13
N SER A 49 -3.32 11.37 -10.71
CA SER A 49 -3.56 11.27 -12.14
C SER A 49 -4.69 10.28 -12.38
N PRO A 50 -5.82 10.68 -13.03
CA PRO A 50 -6.66 9.69 -13.66
C PRO A 50 -5.84 9.09 -14.81
N ALA A 51 -5.13 8.00 -14.55
CA ALA A 51 -4.47 7.25 -15.63
C ALA A 51 -5.56 6.85 -16.65
N PRO A 52 -5.35 7.08 -17.96
CA PRO A 52 -6.37 6.80 -18.97
C PRO A 52 -6.65 5.29 -19.02
N ALA A 53 -7.93 4.96 -19.04
CA ALA A 53 -8.42 3.61 -19.28
C ALA A 53 -7.71 3.02 -20.51
N ARG A 54 -7.16 1.82 -20.34
CA ARG A 54 -6.65 1.01 -21.44
C ARG A 54 -7.41 -0.30 -21.45
#